data_AF-A0A2I2YJH2-F1
#
_entry.id   AF-A0A2I2YJH2-F1
#
_cell.length_a   1.000
_cell.length_b   1.000
_cell.length_c   1.000
_cell.angle_alpha   90.00
_cell.angle_beta   90.00
_cell.angle_gamma   90.00
#
_symmetry.space_group_name_H-M   'P 1'
#
loop_
_entity.id
_entity.type
_entity.pdbx_description
1 polymer ?
#
loop_
_entity_poly.entity_id
_entity_poly.type
_entity_poly.pdbx_seq_one_letter_code
_entity_poly.pdbx_strand_id
1 'polypeptide(L)'
;MAAEQGMHISKVAESGPGLAFIAYPRAVTLMPVAPLWAALFFFMLLLLGLDSQGGMYLLFDYYSSSGTTLLWQAFWECVVMAWVYGADRFTDDIACMIGYRPCPWMKWCWSFFTPLVCMSIFIFNVVYYEPLVYNNTYVYPWWGEAIGWAFALSSMLCVLLHLPCCLLRAKGTMAEVRLPPGPPSPPLL
;
A
#
# COMPACT_ATOMS: atom_id res chain seq x y z
N MET A 1 22.93 10.16 -14.98
CA MET A 1 23.45 8.90 -15.56
C MET A 1 23.08 8.73 -17.03
N ALA A 2 21.79 8.74 -17.43
CA ALA A 2 21.41 8.59 -18.85
C ALA A 2 21.98 9.69 -19.78
N ALA A 3 22.00 10.94 -19.32
CA ALA A 3 22.58 12.07 -20.07
C ALA A 3 24.12 12.10 -20.09
N GLU A 4 24.78 11.47 -19.09
CA GLU A 4 26.24 11.46 -18.92
C GLU A 4 26.92 10.25 -19.59
N GLN A 5 26.20 9.13 -19.76
CA GLN A 5 26.76 7.87 -20.26
C GLN A 5 26.40 7.56 -21.72
N GLY A 6 25.60 8.40 -22.39
CA GLY A 6 25.22 8.20 -23.79
C GLY A 6 24.53 6.85 -24.08
N MET A 7 23.98 6.19 -23.06
CA MET A 7 23.34 4.88 -23.18
C MET A 7 21.82 5.01 -23.19
N HIS A 8 21.17 4.26 -24.07
CA HIS A 8 19.71 4.24 -24.21
C HIS A 8 19.04 3.75 -22.91
N ILE A 9 17.98 4.45 -22.46
CA ILE A 9 17.34 4.27 -21.14
C ILE A 9 16.92 2.81 -20.86
N SER A 10 16.62 2.05 -21.93
CA SER A 10 16.18 0.66 -21.85
C SER A 10 17.27 -0.31 -21.36
N LYS A 11 18.57 0.00 -21.51
CA LYS A 11 19.66 -0.84 -20.99
C LYS A 11 19.93 -0.68 -19.49
N VAL A 12 19.42 0.40 -18.89
CA VAL A 12 19.56 0.68 -17.45
C VAL A 12 18.28 0.30 -16.70
N ALA A 13 17.20 -0.06 -17.41
CA ALA A 13 15.90 -0.39 -16.84
C ALA A 13 15.62 -1.89 -16.76
N GLU A 14 16.60 -2.76 -17.05
CA GLU A 14 16.43 -4.21 -16.83
C GLU A 14 16.24 -4.47 -15.32
N SER A 15 15.01 -4.86 -14.96
CA SER A 15 14.63 -5.23 -13.61
C SER A 15 15.41 -6.46 -13.17
N GLY A 16 16.32 -6.30 -12.21
CA GLY A 16 17.12 -7.40 -11.68
C GLY A 16 18.19 -6.95 -10.69
N PRO A 17 18.91 -7.92 -10.06
CA PRO A 17 19.95 -7.62 -9.07
C PRO A 17 21.12 -6.82 -9.66
N GLY A 18 21.37 -6.93 -10.98
CA GLY A 18 22.38 -6.13 -11.68
C GLY A 18 22.15 -4.62 -11.59
N LEU A 19 20.90 -4.16 -11.48
CA LEU A 19 20.57 -2.75 -11.28
C LEU A 19 21.10 -2.24 -9.95
N ALA A 20 20.88 -3.01 -8.88
CA ALA A 20 21.31 -2.68 -7.53
C ALA A 20 22.84 -2.79 -7.36
N PHE A 21 23.50 -3.74 -8.01
CA PHE A 21 24.94 -3.98 -7.82
C PHE A 21 25.86 -3.29 -8.82
N ILE A 22 25.36 -2.79 -9.96
CA ILE A 22 26.19 -2.18 -11.01
C ILE A 22 25.76 -0.74 -11.29
N ALA A 23 24.47 -0.49 -11.51
CA ALA A 23 24.00 0.85 -11.86
C ALA A 23 23.96 1.77 -10.62
N TYR A 24 23.48 1.27 -9.49
CA TYR A 24 23.32 2.06 -8.28
C TYR A 24 24.65 2.53 -7.65
N PRO A 25 25.70 1.70 -7.51
CA PRO A 25 26.99 2.15 -6.97
C PRO A 25 27.63 3.20 -7.86
N ARG A 26 27.51 3.06 -9.20
CA ARG A 26 27.96 4.08 -10.17
C ARG A 26 27.18 5.39 -10.08
N ALA A 27 25.89 5.35 -9.71
CA ALA A 27 25.09 6.55 -9.47
C ALA A 27 25.54 7.26 -8.20
N VAL A 28 25.77 6.49 -7.14
CA VAL A 28 26.16 6.97 -5.82
C VAL A 28 27.53 7.64 -5.83
N THR A 29 28.47 7.16 -6.65
CA THR A 29 29.78 7.81 -6.80
C THR A 29 29.75 9.17 -7.50
N LEU A 30 28.64 9.53 -8.16
CA LEU A 30 28.46 10.82 -8.83
C LEU A 30 27.82 11.89 -7.92
N MET A 31 27.37 11.52 -6.71
CA MET A 31 26.74 12.45 -5.76
C MET A 31 27.75 13.02 -4.76
N PRO A 32 27.58 14.27 -4.29
CA PRO A 32 28.38 14.80 -3.18
C PRO A 32 28.14 13.96 -1.92
N VAL A 33 29.21 13.65 -1.17
CA VAL A 33 29.18 12.75 0.00
C VAL A 33 28.91 11.27 -0.36
N ALA A 34 29.44 10.80 -1.50
CA ALA A 34 29.38 9.41 -1.98
C ALA A 34 29.59 8.29 -0.92
N PRO A 35 30.55 8.36 0.03
CA PRO A 35 30.76 7.27 0.99
C PRO A 35 29.59 7.05 1.95
N LEU A 36 28.85 8.10 2.31
CA LEU A 36 27.68 8.00 3.19
C LEU A 36 26.51 7.31 2.47
N TRP A 37 26.24 7.71 1.23
CA TRP A 37 25.20 7.11 0.40
C TRP A 37 25.49 5.65 0.07
N ALA A 38 26.77 5.30 -0.16
CA ALA A 38 27.18 3.92 -0.37
C ALA A 38 26.99 3.09 0.90
N ALA A 39 27.39 3.61 2.07
CA ALA A 39 27.21 2.93 3.35
C ALA A 39 25.71 2.66 3.65
N LEU A 40 24.83 3.65 3.45
CA LEU A 40 23.39 3.47 3.64
C LEU A 40 22.79 2.44 2.67
N PHE A 41 23.21 2.47 1.41
CA PHE A 41 22.74 1.51 0.40
C PHE A 41 23.18 0.08 0.69
N PHE A 42 24.46 -0.13 1.03
CA PHE A 42 24.94 -1.46 1.39
C PHE A 42 24.40 -1.92 2.75
N PHE A 43 24.16 -1.02 3.69
CA PHE A 43 23.49 -1.33 4.97
C PHE A 43 22.03 -1.77 4.74
N MET A 44 21.29 -1.10 3.85
CA MET A 44 19.97 -1.53 3.41
C MET A 44 20.01 -2.94 2.78
N LEU A 45 20.97 -3.20 1.88
CA LEU A 45 21.14 -4.53 1.28
C LEU A 45 21.54 -5.60 2.32
N LEU A 46 22.29 -5.22 3.36
CA LEU A 46 22.71 -6.11 4.45
C LEU A 46 21.52 -6.45 5.36
N LEU A 47 20.68 -5.47 5.72
CA LEU A 47 19.44 -5.71 6.45
C LEU A 47 18.50 -6.61 5.64
N LEU A 48 18.36 -6.37 4.34
CA LEU A 48 17.55 -7.18 3.44
C LEU A 48 18.12 -8.60 3.26
N GLY A 49 19.45 -8.75 3.25
CA GLY A 49 20.14 -10.04 3.24
C GLY A 49 20.09 -10.79 4.58
N LEU A 50 20.08 -10.08 5.70
CA LEU A 50 19.91 -10.67 7.04
C LEU A 50 18.48 -11.14 7.28
N ASP A 51 17.48 -10.42 6.75
CA ASP A 51 16.08 -10.89 6.72
C ASP A 51 15.89 -12.14 5.84
N SER A 52 16.78 -12.38 4.86
CA SER A 52 16.65 -13.47 3.89
C SER A 52 17.03 -14.88 4.39
N GLN A 53 17.64 -15.04 5.57
CA GLN A 53 18.15 -16.35 6.03
C GLN A 53 17.08 -17.37 6.44
N GLY A 54 15.80 -16.99 6.50
CA GLY A 54 14.71 -17.93 6.79
C GLY A 54 13.65 -17.87 5.70
N GLY A 55 13.24 -19.03 5.17
CA GLY A 55 12.12 -19.15 4.22
C GLY A 55 10.79 -18.51 4.69
N MET A 56 10.73 -18.11 5.97
CA MET A 56 9.69 -17.25 6.54
C MET A 56 9.59 -15.87 5.86
N TYR A 57 10.67 -15.30 5.31
CA TYR A 57 10.62 -13.98 4.63
C TYR A 57 10.00 -14.06 3.23
N LEU A 58 10.31 -15.10 2.46
CA LEU A 58 9.62 -15.39 1.19
C LEU A 58 8.12 -15.57 1.43
N LEU A 59 7.76 -16.21 2.54
CA LEU A 59 6.36 -16.29 2.98
C LEU A 59 5.83 -14.90 3.37
N PHE A 60 6.58 -14.13 4.16
CA PHE A 60 6.14 -12.81 4.64
C PHE A 60 5.96 -11.79 3.51
N ASP A 61 6.90 -11.65 2.59
CA ASP A 61 6.76 -10.72 1.46
C ASP A 61 5.63 -11.15 0.51
N TYR A 62 5.49 -12.46 0.27
CA TYR A 62 4.46 -12.98 -0.61
C TYR A 62 3.07 -13.05 0.04
N TYR A 63 2.96 -12.97 1.37
CA TYR A 63 1.68 -13.09 2.06
C TYR A 63 1.25 -11.84 2.83
N SER A 64 2.21 -11.10 3.38
CA SER A 64 1.99 -9.83 4.10
C SER A 64 1.96 -8.65 3.13
N SER A 65 2.92 -8.58 2.20
CA SER A 65 3.04 -7.51 1.19
C SER A 65 2.52 -7.90 -0.20
N SER A 66 1.67 -8.92 -0.29
CA SER A 66 1.03 -9.28 -1.56
C SER A 66 -0.07 -8.30 -1.93
N GLY A 67 -0.30 -8.15 -3.24
CA GLY A 67 -1.35 -7.30 -3.78
C GLY A 67 -2.74 -7.63 -3.19
N THR A 68 -2.98 -8.86 -2.74
CA THR A 68 -4.26 -9.28 -2.15
C THR A 68 -4.60 -8.57 -0.84
N THR A 69 -3.67 -8.45 0.11
CA THR A 69 -3.88 -7.79 1.40
C THR A 69 -4.04 -6.28 1.24
N LEU A 70 -3.20 -5.68 0.40
CA LEU A 70 -3.24 -4.23 0.11
C LEU A 70 -4.53 -3.81 -0.60
N LEU A 71 -4.99 -4.58 -1.59
CA LEU A 71 -6.25 -4.30 -2.30
C LEU A 71 -7.46 -4.42 -1.37
N TRP A 72 -7.45 -5.40 -0.47
CA TRP A 72 -8.50 -5.56 0.54
C TRP A 72 -8.53 -4.38 1.52
N GLN A 73 -7.38 -3.95 2.02
CA GLN A 73 -7.29 -2.81 2.91
C GLN A 73 -7.71 -1.51 2.22
N ALA A 74 -7.20 -1.25 1.01
CA ALA A 74 -7.55 -0.08 0.22
C ALA A 74 -9.06 -0.02 -0.08
N PHE A 75 -9.70 -1.17 -0.32
CA PHE A 75 -11.15 -1.24 -0.47
C PHE A 75 -11.89 -0.75 0.78
N TRP A 76 -11.55 -1.28 1.96
CA TRP A 76 -12.21 -0.89 3.20
C TRP A 76 -11.94 0.57 3.59
N GLU A 77 -10.73 1.07 3.35
CA GLU A 77 -10.40 2.50 3.52
C GLU A 77 -11.27 3.38 2.62
N CYS A 78 -11.43 3.02 1.34
CA CYS A 78 -12.29 3.76 0.41
C CYS A 78 -13.76 3.71 0.84
N VAL A 79 -14.26 2.55 1.29
CA VAL A 79 -15.65 2.40 1.75
C VAL A 79 -15.91 3.24 3.00
N VAL A 80 -15.00 3.20 3.98
CA VAL A 80 -15.11 4.00 5.21
C VAL A 80 -15.08 5.49 4.86
N MET A 81 -14.17 5.95 4.00
CA MET A 81 -14.09 7.36 3.60
C MET A 81 -15.32 7.83 2.79
N ALA A 82 -15.82 7.01 1.88
CA ALA A 82 -16.94 7.38 1.02
C ALA A 82 -18.29 7.35 1.76
N TRP A 83 -18.54 6.32 2.57
CA TRP A 83 -19.87 6.03 3.12
C TRP A 83 -19.98 6.26 4.64
N VAL A 84 -18.95 5.97 5.43
CA VAL A 84 -18.96 6.15 6.90
C VAL A 84 -18.62 7.59 7.26
N TYR A 85 -17.51 8.11 6.72
CA TYR A 85 -17.12 9.52 6.88
C TYR A 85 -18.04 10.43 6.05
N GLY A 86 -18.34 10.02 4.82
CA GLY A 86 -19.25 10.68 3.90
C GLY A 86 -18.51 11.51 2.86
N ALA A 87 -18.73 11.18 1.59
CA ALA A 87 -18.06 11.82 0.45
C ALA A 87 -18.27 13.35 0.37
N ASP A 88 -19.41 13.87 0.85
CA ASP A 88 -19.67 15.31 0.93
C ASP A 88 -18.76 16.02 1.95
N ARG A 89 -18.56 15.41 3.12
CA ARG A 89 -17.67 15.99 4.15
C ARG A 89 -16.22 15.96 3.69
N PHE A 90 -15.81 14.85 3.08
CA PHE A 90 -14.47 14.74 2.50
C PHE A 90 -14.19 15.81 1.43
N THR A 91 -15.20 16.09 0.59
CA THR A 91 -15.11 17.14 -0.43
C THR A 91 -14.98 18.54 0.19
N ASP A 92 -15.65 18.76 1.33
CA ASP A 92 -15.63 20.03 2.06
C ASP A 92 -14.30 20.24 2.81
N ASP A 93 -13.72 19.18 3.36
CA ASP A 93 -12.39 19.23 3.97
C ASP A 93 -11.32 19.51 2.93
N ILE A 94 -11.40 18.85 1.76
CA ILE A 94 -10.52 19.14 0.63
C ILE A 94 -10.66 20.60 0.23
N ALA A 95 -11.88 21.12 0.13
CA ALA A 95 -12.12 22.52 -0.20
C ALA A 95 -11.52 23.49 0.83
N CYS A 96 -11.48 23.12 2.11
CA CYS A 96 -10.82 23.88 3.16
C CYS A 96 -9.29 23.85 3.03
N MET A 97 -8.70 22.74 2.56
CA MET A 97 -7.26 22.61 2.33
C MET A 97 -6.79 23.32 1.05
N ILE A 98 -7.55 23.24 -0.04
CA ILE A 98 -7.14 23.73 -1.37
C ILE A 98 -7.79 25.07 -1.77
N GLY A 99 -8.81 25.53 -1.03
CA GLY A 99 -9.50 26.81 -1.26
C GLY A 99 -10.64 26.77 -2.30
N TYR A 100 -10.90 25.63 -2.94
CA TYR A 100 -12.01 25.47 -3.91
C TYR A 100 -12.64 24.07 -3.82
N ARG A 101 -13.93 23.93 -4.16
CA ARG A 101 -14.61 22.63 -4.19
C ARG A 101 -14.24 21.86 -5.47
N PRO A 102 -13.74 20.61 -5.38
CA PRO A 102 -13.45 19.81 -6.56
C PRO A 102 -14.74 19.43 -7.30
N CYS A 103 -14.62 19.14 -8.60
CA CYS A 103 -15.76 18.87 -9.46
C CYS A 103 -16.59 17.66 -8.96
N PRO A 104 -17.94 17.68 -9.08
CA PRO A 104 -18.81 16.59 -8.61
C PRO A 104 -18.52 15.21 -9.23
N TRP A 105 -17.92 15.18 -10.43
CA TRP A 105 -17.50 13.93 -11.07
C TRP A 105 -16.38 13.22 -10.29
N MET A 106 -15.47 13.98 -9.68
CA MET A 106 -14.37 13.45 -8.86
C MET A 106 -14.92 12.73 -7.62
N LYS A 107 -16.01 13.26 -7.04
CA LYS A 107 -16.73 12.63 -5.92
C LYS A 107 -17.26 11.25 -6.31
N TRP A 108 -17.88 11.12 -7.48
CA TRP A 108 -18.36 9.82 -7.98
C TRP A 108 -17.23 8.82 -8.24
N CYS A 109 -16.12 9.30 -8.79
CA CYS A 109 -14.93 8.48 -9.00
C CYS A 109 -14.43 7.87 -7.67
N TRP A 110 -14.26 8.69 -6.63
CA TRP A 110 -13.76 8.23 -5.34
C TRP A 110 -14.77 7.43 -4.53
N SER A 111 -16.06 7.75 -4.64
CA SER A 111 -17.10 7.11 -3.84
C SER A 111 -17.56 5.77 -4.38
N PHE A 112 -17.44 5.55 -5.70
CA PHE A 112 -18.01 4.37 -6.36
C PHE A 112 -17.04 3.66 -7.29
N PHE A 113 -16.31 4.39 -8.13
CA PHE A 113 -15.43 3.77 -9.12
C PHE A 113 -14.18 3.15 -8.47
N THR A 114 -13.49 3.88 -7.60
CA THR A 114 -12.31 3.37 -6.88
C THR A 114 -12.58 2.09 -6.09
N PRO A 115 -13.60 2.01 -5.21
CA PRO A 115 -13.87 0.77 -4.47
C PRO A 115 -14.29 -0.38 -5.40
N LEU A 116 -15.00 -0.10 -6.50
CA LEU A 116 -15.37 -1.12 -7.49
C LEU A 116 -14.15 -1.69 -8.21
N VAL A 117 -13.24 -0.82 -8.67
CA VAL A 117 -11.99 -1.24 -9.31
C VAL A 117 -11.13 -2.06 -8.35
N CYS A 118 -10.94 -1.59 -7.10
CA CYS A 118 -10.19 -2.33 -6.09
C CYS A 118 -10.78 -3.72 -5.83
N MET A 119 -12.10 -3.84 -5.68
CA MET A 119 -12.76 -5.14 -5.51
C MET A 119 -12.64 -6.03 -6.74
N SER A 120 -12.75 -5.45 -7.94
CA SER A 120 -12.62 -6.24 -9.18
C SER A 120 -11.23 -6.86 -9.30
N ILE A 121 -10.16 -6.08 -9.04
CA ILE A 121 -8.78 -6.58 -9.08
C ILE A 121 -8.56 -7.62 -7.99
N PHE A 122 -9.10 -7.41 -6.79
CA PHE A 122 -9.04 -8.39 -5.70
C PHE A 122 -9.69 -9.72 -6.10
N ILE A 123 -10.90 -9.69 -6.66
CA ILE A 123 -11.61 -10.90 -7.10
C ILE A 123 -10.83 -11.60 -8.21
N PHE A 124 -10.30 -10.88 -9.19
CA PHE A 124 -9.46 -11.48 -10.23
C PHE A 124 -8.20 -12.12 -9.65
N ASN A 125 -7.58 -11.48 -8.65
CA ASN A 125 -6.40 -12.04 -7.98
C ASN A 125 -6.72 -13.34 -7.22
N VAL A 126 -7.89 -13.42 -6.57
CA VAL A 126 -8.34 -14.63 -5.87
C VAL A 126 -8.70 -15.76 -6.85
N VAL A 127 -9.35 -15.44 -7.97
CA VAL A 127 -9.78 -16.44 -8.96
C VAL A 127 -8.60 -17.05 -9.71
N TYR A 128 -7.58 -16.24 -10.02
CA TYR A 128 -6.36 -16.68 -10.71
C TYR A 128 -5.18 -16.87 -9.74
N TYR A 129 -5.46 -17.28 -8.51
CA TYR A 129 -4.42 -17.52 -7.50
C TYR A 129 -3.54 -18.70 -7.92
N GLU A 130 -2.29 -18.42 -8.29
CA GLU A 130 -1.28 -19.45 -8.51
C GLU A 130 -0.52 -19.73 -7.20
N PRO A 131 -0.42 -21.00 -6.77
CA PRO A 131 0.33 -21.34 -5.58
C PRO A 131 1.82 -21.02 -5.78
N LEU A 132 2.47 -20.53 -4.72
CA LEU A 132 3.88 -20.18 -4.74
C LEU A 132 4.75 -21.43 -5.01
N VAL A 133 5.30 -21.54 -6.23
CA VAL A 133 6.28 -22.59 -6.58
C VAL A 133 7.68 -21.98 -6.62
N TYR A 134 8.56 -22.41 -5.72
CA TYR A 134 9.95 -21.97 -5.72
C TYR A 134 10.76 -22.78 -6.74
N ASN A 135 11.32 -22.10 -7.75
CA ASN A 135 12.18 -22.68 -8.80
C ASN A 135 11.56 -23.88 -9.55
N ASN A 136 10.23 -23.88 -9.79
CA ASN A 136 9.46 -24.91 -10.52
C ASN A 136 9.64 -26.36 -10.04
N THR A 137 10.29 -26.58 -8.89
CA THR A 137 10.65 -27.90 -8.36
C THR A 137 10.29 -28.06 -6.89
N TYR A 138 10.07 -26.97 -6.17
CA TYR A 138 9.68 -26.99 -4.76
C TYR A 138 8.29 -26.38 -4.57
N VAL A 139 7.31 -27.26 -4.38
CA VAL A 139 5.95 -26.89 -3.96
C VAL A 139 5.97 -26.70 -2.44
N TYR A 140 5.57 -25.51 -1.98
CA TYR A 140 5.52 -25.22 -0.55
C TYR A 140 4.50 -26.16 0.13
N PRO A 141 4.79 -26.72 1.33
CA PRO A 141 3.83 -27.55 2.04
C PRO A 141 2.58 -26.74 2.42
N TRP A 142 1.43 -27.41 2.43
CA TRP A 142 0.12 -26.80 2.74
C TRP A 142 0.08 -26.04 4.08
N TRP A 143 0.89 -26.45 5.07
CA TRP A 143 1.05 -25.72 6.34
C TRP A 143 1.61 -24.32 6.15
N GLY A 144 2.55 -24.15 5.21
CA GLY A 144 3.11 -22.85 4.91
C GLY A 144 2.13 -21.93 4.20
N GLU A 145 1.34 -22.48 3.28
CA GLU A 145 0.23 -21.74 2.66
C GLU A 145 -0.82 -21.32 3.70
N ALA A 146 -1.13 -22.19 4.67
CA ALA A 146 -2.06 -21.88 5.76
C ALA A 146 -1.52 -20.79 6.71
N ILE A 147 -0.22 -20.81 7.05
CA ILE A 147 0.43 -19.76 7.84
C ILE A 147 0.40 -18.44 7.10
N GLY A 148 0.64 -18.49 5.78
CA GLY A 148 0.46 -17.35 4.90
C GLY A 148 -0.94 -16.77 5.01
N TRP A 149 -1.98 -17.55 4.67
CA TRP A 149 -3.38 -17.13 4.74
C TRP A 149 -3.74 -16.57 6.12
N ALA A 150 -3.25 -17.17 7.20
CA ALA A 150 -3.48 -16.69 8.55
C ALA A 150 -2.85 -15.30 8.79
N PHE A 151 -1.66 -15.04 8.25
CA PHE A 151 -0.98 -13.74 8.35
C PHE A 151 -1.70 -12.66 7.54
N ALA A 152 -2.15 -12.97 6.32
CA ALA A 152 -2.99 -12.08 5.52
C ALA A 152 -4.32 -11.78 6.23
N LEU A 153 -5.02 -12.80 6.71
CA LEU A 153 -6.32 -12.64 7.37
C LEU A 153 -6.21 -11.86 8.69
N SER A 154 -5.06 -11.95 9.38
CA SER A 154 -4.78 -11.18 10.59
C SER A 154 -4.88 -9.67 10.35
N SER A 155 -4.22 -9.15 9.32
CA SER A 155 -4.30 -7.73 8.97
C SER A 155 -5.69 -7.33 8.45
N MET A 156 -6.34 -8.22 7.69
CA MET A 156 -7.71 -8.03 7.20
C MET A 156 -8.73 -7.90 8.34
N LEU A 157 -8.59 -8.68 9.43
CA LEU A 157 -9.47 -8.59 10.60
C LEU A 157 -9.22 -7.35 11.45
N CYS A 158 -7.97 -6.89 11.59
CA CYS A 158 -7.65 -5.70 12.40
C CYS A 158 -8.42 -4.45 11.94
N VAL A 159 -8.52 -4.22 10.63
CA VAL A 159 -9.23 -3.06 10.07
C VAL A 159 -10.74 -3.18 10.31
N LEU A 160 -11.32 -4.37 10.13
CA LEU A 160 -12.75 -4.63 10.34
C LEU A 160 -13.15 -4.54 11.82
N LEU A 161 -12.26 -4.92 12.73
CA LEU A 161 -12.52 -4.92 14.16
C LEU A 161 -12.28 -3.56 14.82
N HIS A 162 -11.45 -2.68 14.24
CA HIS A 162 -11.11 -1.40 14.85
C HIS A 162 -12.32 -0.48 15.06
N LEU A 163 -13.17 -0.31 14.03
CA LEU A 163 -14.38 0.52 14.11
C LEU A 163 -15.41 0.00 15.13
N PRO A 164 -15.83 -1.28 15.10
CA PRO A 164 -16.70 -1.86 16.13
C PRO A 164 -16.07 -1.85 17.52
N CYS A 165 -14.77 -2.15 17.68
CA CYS A 165 -14.12 -2.10 18.98
C CYS A 165 -14.05 -0.68 19.55
N CYS A 166 -13.82 0.34 18.71
CA CYS A 166 -13.90 1.74 19.11
C CYS A 166 -15.33 2.11 19.51
N LEU A 167 -16.35 1.66 18.76
CA LEU A 167 -17.76 1.89 19.10
C LEU A 167 -18.19 1.16 20.40
N LEU A 168 -17.69 -0.05 20.64
CA LEU A 168 -17.97 -0.82 21.85
C LEU A 168 -17.22 -0.30 23.09
N ARG A 169 -16.05 0.35 22.90
CA ARG A 169 -15.31 1.02 23.98
C ARG A 169 -15.76 2.45 24.24
N ALA A 170 -16.46 3.08 23.28
CA ALA A 170 -17.12 4.36 23.48
C ALA A 170 -18.31 4.17 24.43
N LYS A 171 -18.16 4.58 25.69
CA LYS A 171 -19.28 4.69 26.64
C LYS A 171 -20.16 5.87 26.25
N GLY A 172 -21.08 5.68 25.31
CA GLY A 172 -22.04 6.69 24.91
C GLY A 172 -23.19 6.13 24.06
N THR A 173 -24.38 6.71 24.21
CA THR A 173 -25.58 6.38 23.43
C THR A 173 -25.36 6.71 21.96
N MET A 174 -25.69 5.79 21.06
CA MET A 174 -25.47 5.80 19.60
C MET A 174 -26.00 7.05 18.84
N ALA A 175 -26.62 7.99 19.52
CA ALA A 175 -27.17 9.24 18.97
C ALA A 175 -26.25 10.46 19.12
N GLU A 176 -25.21 10.40 19.97
CA GLU A 176 -24.35 11.56 20.27
C GLU A 176 -23.00 11.55 19.53
N VAL A 177 -22.69 10.50 18.76
CA VAL A 177 -21.54 10.45 17.83
C VAL A 177 -21.95 11.02 16.46
N ARG A 178 -22.66 12.15 16.46
CA ARG A 178 -22.67 13.03 15.29
C ARG A 178 -21.50 13.98 15.52
N LEU A 179 -20.40 13.76 14.78
CA LEU A 179 -19.27 14.68 14.72
C LEU A 179 -19.82 16.12 14.75
N PRO A 180 -19.31 16.99 15.65
CA PRO A 180 -19.77 18.37 15.70
C PRO A 180 -19.71 18.95 14.29
N PRO A 181 -20.67 19.79 13.88
CA PRO A 181 -20.60 20.45 12.59
C PRO A 181 -19.20 21.05 12.45
N GLY A 182 -18.49 20.68 11.39
CA GLY A 182 -17.17 21.23 11.10
C GLY A 182 -17.24 22.76 11.10
N PRO A 183 -16.13 23.44 11.41
CA PRO A 183 -16.10 24.90 11.44
C PRO A 183 -16.70 25.47 10.15
N PRO A 184 -17.47 26.57 10.25
CA PRO A 184 -18.11 27.18 9.09
C PRO A 184 -17.05 27.44 8.02
N SER A 185 -17.32 26.98 6.81
CA SER A 185 -16.44 27.18 5.65
C SER A 185 -16.12 28.68 5.51
N PRO A 186 -14.85 29.06 5.36
CA PRO A 186 -14.51 30.46 5.09
C PRO A 186 -15.21 30.92 3.81
N PRO A 187 -15.56 32.21 3.69
CA PRO A 187 -16.20 32.73 2.50
C PRO A 187 -15.29 32.47 1.30
N LEU A 188 -15.81 31.73 0.31
CA LEU A 188 -15.16 31.51 -0.97
C LEU A 188 -14.98 32.87 -1.65
N LEU A 189 -13.73 33.24 -1.97
CA LEU A 189 -13.42 34.38 -2.85
C LEU A 189 -13.69 34.03 -4.31
#